data_AF-Q6CII7-F1
#
_entry.id   AF-Q6CII7-F1
#
_cell.length_a   1.000
_cell.length_b   1.000
_cell.length_c   1.000
_cell.angle_alpha   90.00
_cell.angle_beta   90.00
_cell.angle_gamma   90.00
#
_symmetry.space_group_name_H-M   'P 1'
#
loop_
_entity.id
_entity.type
_entity.pdbx_description
1 polymer ?
#
loop_
_entity_poly.entity_id
_entity_poly.type
_entity_poly.pdbx_seq_one_letter_code
_entity_poly.pdbx_strand_id
1 'polypeptide(L)'
;MSGSKVLHLWGLNGEPSLVSPESIALCWLLKGGYVASGTVQVVYSNNTDLSPTGELPILIDTSAKITVGLYSIIEHLVHDNDVKLLSSALLQFISEELKTCTMYQLYLNPVNYNEYTSKIYSYLLHWPFWYNTPLSARSRARELCRDIMVTIPEDEENESTSNHQDELSEKATELAQSKVFKITRDSKRQQTKKLQELKNNSRFTTKLDNVLTNWESARQSLASAVLPADLVLVAHLKVQMALPQGDLLRSHLRNQYPSLYDKVNELIEKYDNSPVPNRDPTFSESGNVVTSTCYFLRTFV
;
A
#
# COMPACT_ATOMS: atom_id res chain seq x y z
N MET A 1 -7.75 -35.83 0.81
CA MET A 1 -7.00 -34.69 0.25
C MET A 1 -6.59 -33.82 1.41
N SER A 2 -5.29 -33.74 1.72
CA SER A 2 -4.78 -32.78 2.72
C SER A 2 -5.15 -31.39 2.22
N GLY A 3 -6.03 -30.67 2.91
CA GLY A 3 -6.40 -29.32 2.49
C GLY A 3 -5.16 -28.43 2.45
N SER A 4 -4.95 -27.70 1.36
CA SER A 4 -3.94 -26.65 1.29
C SER A 4 -4.54 -25.34 1.81
N LYS A 5 -3.77 -24.57 2.58
CA LYS A 5 -4.16 -23.20 2.95
C LYS A 5 -4.17 -22.34 1.69
N VAL A 6 -5.10 -21.41 1.56
CA VAL A 6 -5.22 -20.54 0.38
C VAL A 6 -4.90 -19.10 0.76
N LEU A 7 -3.91 -18.52 0.10
CA LEU A 7 -3.48 -17.15 0.31
C LEU A 7 -3.99 -16.26 -0.83
N HIS A 8 -4.88 -15.34 -0.48
CA HIS A 8 -5.50 -14.40 -1.41
C HIS A 8 -4.76 -13.07 -1.40
N LEU A 9 -4.28 -12.64 -2.56
CA LEU A 9 -3.39 -11.50 -2.73
C LEU A 9 -3.88 -10.54 -3.83
N TRP A 10 -3.29 -9.34 -3.85
CA TRP A 10 -3.35 -8.45 -5.01
C TRP A 10 -2.32 -8.86 -6.06
N GLY A 11 -2.74 -9.03 -7.30
CA GLY A 11 -1.84 -9.38 -8.39
C GLY A 11 -2.47 -9.40 -9.78
N LEU A 12 -1.62 -9.47 -10.79
CA LEU A 12 -1.99 -9.50 -12.19
C LEU A 12 -1.02 -10.41 -12.94
N ASN A 13 -1.52 -11.22 -13.87
CA ASN A 13 -0.71 -12.10 -14.72
C ASN A 13 0.25 -13.03 -13.95
N GLY A 14 -0.15 -13.49 -12.77
CA GLY A 14 0.65 -14.39 -11.93
C GLY A 14 1.71 -13.71 -11.08
N GLU A 15 1.71 -12.37 -11.01
CA GLU A 15 2.65 -11.61 -10.19
C GLU A 15 1.92 -10.72 -9.17
N PRO A 16 2.51 -10.50 -7.98
CA PRO A 16 1.94 -9.60 -6.98
C PRO A 16 2.00 -8.14 -7.46
N SER A 17 0.92 -7.39 -7.24
CA SER A 17 0.80 -6.01 -7.70
C SER A 17 1.50 -5.01 -6.74
N LEU A 18 2.04 -3.92 -7.28
CA LEU A 18 2.69 -2.86 -6.48
C LEU A 18 1.71 -2.11 -5.57
N VAL A 19 0.39 -2.24 -5.78
CA VAL A 19 -0.61 -1.64 -4.87
C VAL A 19 -0.61 -2.26 -3.48
N SER A 20 -0.02 -3.45 -3.33
CA SER A 20 0.11 -4.14 -2.04
C SER A 20 1.53 -4.66 -1.85
N PRO A 21 2.42 -3.88 -1.21
CA PRO A 21 3.74 -4.38 -0.79
C PRO A 21 3.63 -5.61 0.11
N GLU A 22 2.54 -5.76 0.87
CA GLU A 22 2.28 -6.94 1.70
C GLU A 22 2.12 -8.21 0.84
N SER A 23 1.44 -8.10 -0.31
CA SER A 23 1.29 -9.21 -1.26
C SER A 23 2.64 -9.64 -1.84
N ILE A 24 3.52 -8.67 -2.15
CA ILE A 24 4.89 -8.93 -2.62
C ILE A 24 5.69 -9.65 -1.53
N ALA A 25 5.67 -9.12 -0.30
CA ALA A 25 6.41 -9.67 0.83
C ALA A 25 6.01 -11.13 1.12
N LEU A 26 4.71 -11.44 1.08
CA LEU A 26 4.22 -12.81 1.29
C LEU A 26 4.64 -13.75 0.15
N CYS A 27 4.61 -13.30 -1.10
CA CYS A 27 5.16 -14.09 -2.21
C CYS A 27 6.65 -14.38 -1.98
N TRP A 28 7.44 -13.38 -1.57
CA TRP A 28 8.86 -13.57 -1.27
C TRP A 28 9.10 -14.47 -0.05
N LEU A 29 8.24 -14.42 0.96
CA LEU A 29 8.28 -15.30 2.13
C LEU A 29 8.14 -16.78 1.71
N LEU A 30 7.19 -17.07 0.82
CA LEU A 30 7.00 -18.42 0.28
C LEU A 30 8.22 -18.87 -0.55
N LYS A 31 8.83 -17.97 -1.34
CA LYS A 31 10.06 -18.24 -2.10
C LYS A 31 11.27 -18.45 -1.19
N GLY A 32 11.32 -17.76 -0.05
CA GLY A 32 12.42 -17.81 0.90
C GLY A 32 12.52 -19.12 1.70
N GLY A 33 11.55 -20.03 1.54
CA GLY A 33 11.56 -21.32 2.25
C GLY A 33 11.15 -21.22 3.73
N TYR A 34 10.62 -20.07 4.17
CA TYR A 34 10.09 -19.91 5.53
C TYR A 34 8.81 -20.72 5.78
N VAL A 35 8.19 -21.20 4.70
CA VAL A 35 6.97 -22.01 4.71
C VAL A 35 7.22 -23.27 3.90
N ALA A 36 6.82 -24.42 4.42
CA ALA A 36 7.01 -25.69 3.75
C ALA A 36 6.31 -25.70 2.37
N SER A 37 7.05 -26.11 1.33
CA SER A 37 6.54 -26.12 -0.04
C SER A 37 5.26 -26.95 -0.17
N GLY A 38 4.28 -26.43 -0.90
CA GLY A 38 2.99 -27.11 -1.14
C GLY A 38 1.96 -27.01 -0.02
N THR A 39 2.28 -26.34 1.10
CA THR A 39 1.30 -26.12 2.19
C THR A 39 0.35 -24.94 1.95
N VAL A 40 0.80 -23.96 1.17
CA VAL A 40 0.06 -22.74 0.83
C VAL A 40 -0.08 -22.62 -0.68
N GLN A 41 -1.31 -22.39 -1.14
CA GLN A 41 -1.63 -22.08 -2.53
C GLN A 41 -1.91 -20.59 -2.69
N VAL A 42 -1.22 -19.93 -3.62
CA VAL A 42 -1.42 -18.50 -3.90
C VAL A 42 -2.53 -18.31 -4.93
N VAL A 43 -3.40 -17.34 -4.67
CA VAL A 43 -4.50 -16.92 -5.54
C VAL A 43 -4.51 -15.40 -5.62
N TYR A 44 -4.37 -14.85 -6.81
CA TYR A 44 -4.54 -13.41 -7.06
C TYR A 44 -6.03 -13.13 -7.32
N SER A 45 -6.83 -13.06 -6.26
CA SER A 45 -8.28 -12.86 -6.38
C SER A 45 -8.66 -11.40 -6.64
N ASN A 46 -7.84 -10.45 -6.20
CA ASN A 46 -8.12 -9.00 -6.22
C ASN A 46 -9.51 -8.64 -5.64
N ASN A 47 -10.05 -9.50 -4.77
CA ASN A 47 -11.39 -9.37 -4.22
C ASN A 47 -11.33 -9.17 -2.70
N THR A 48 -11.61 -7.94 -2.27
CA THR A 48 -11.64 -7.56 -0.85
C THR A 48 -12.87 -8.09 -0.12
N ASP A 49 -13.93 -8.51 -0.82
CA ASP A 49 -15.17 -9.00 -0.20
C ASP A 49 -14.98 -10.37 0.49
N LEU A 50 -13.88 -11.06 0.16
CA LEU A 50 -13.45 -12.27 0.87
C LEU A 50 -12.96 -11.97 2.28
N SER A 51 -12.63 -10.71 2.57
CA SER A 51 -12.07 -10.26 3.83
C SER A 51 -13.15 -9.60 4.68
N PRO A 52 -13.30 -9.97 5.97
CA PRO A 52 -14.26 -9.32 6.86
C PRO A 52 -13.93 -7.84 7.11
N THR A 53 -12.70 -7.42 6.87
CA THR A 53 -12.27 -6.01 7.02
C THR A 53 -12.19 -5.26 5.69
N GLY A 54 -12.52 -5.92 4.57
CA GLY A 54 -12.35 -5.33 3.23
C GLY A 54 -10.89 -5.14 2.82
N GLU A 55 -9.96 -5.91 3.40
CA GLU A 55 -8.53 -5.82 3.10
C GLU A 55 -7.96 -7.13 2.56
N LEU A 56 -7.05 -7.02 1.60
CA LEU A 56 -6.10 -8.08 1.24
C LEU A 56 -4.70 -7.62 1.67
N PRO A 57 -3.80 -8.53 2.04
CA PRO A 57 -3.88 -9.99 1.91
C PRO A 57 -4.70 -10.70 3.00
N ILE A 58 -5.24 -11.87 2.66
CA ILE A 58 -5.88 -12.80 3.62
C ILE A 58 -5.41 -14.24 3.41
N LEU A 59 -5.41 -15.02 4.48
CA LEU A 59 -5.16 -16.46 4.46
C LEU A 59 -6.42 -17.20 4.91
N ILE A 60 -6.91 -18.12 4.09
CA ILE A 60 -8.01 -19.03 4.40
C ILE A 60 -7.42 -20.40 4.70
N ASP A 61 -7.56 -20.85 5.93
CA ASP A 61 -7.10 -22.18 6.35
C ASP A 61 -8.08 -23.28 5.90
N THR A 62 -7.65 -24.53 6.00
CA THR A 62 -8.43 -25.74 5.76
C THR A 62 -9.72 -25.83 6.57
N SER A 63 -9.77 -25.14 7.72
CA SER A 63 -10.94 -25.02 8.60
C SER A 63 -11.88 -23.86 8.21
N ALA A 64 -11.64 -23.21 7.06
CA ALA A 64 -12.29 -21.96 6.63
C ALA A 64 -12.08 -20.77 7.57
N LYS A 65 -11.12 -20.85 8.50
CA LYS A 65 -10.70 -19.71 9.32
C LYS A 65 -9.98 -18.68 8.44
N ILE A 66 -10.42 -17.44 8.50
CA ILE A 66 -9.84 -16.30 7.77
C ILE A 66 -8.88 -15.56 8.71
N THR A 67 -7.62 -15.43 8.28
CA THR A 67 -6.59 -14.60 8.94
C THR A 67 -6.30 -13.40 8.05
N VAL A 68 -6.42 -12.20 8.61
CA VAL A 68 -6.31 -10.93 7.87
C VAL A 68 -5.04 -10.20 8.27
N GLY A 69 -4.38 -9.61 7.27
CA GLY A 69 -3.24 -8.72 7.46
C GLY A 69 -1.90 -9.44 7.51
N LEU A 70 -0.86 -8.73 7.06
CA LEU A 70 0.48 -9.28 6.86
C LEU A 70 1.08 -9.92 8.12
N TYR A 71 1.10 -9.19 9.24
CA TYR A 71 1.69 -9.65 10.48
C TYR A 71 1.05 -10.96 10.96
N SER A 72 -0.28 -10.99 11.07
CA SER A 72 -1.05 -12.16 11.52
C SER A 72 -0.85 -13.37 10.59
N ILE A 73 -0.77 -13.13 9.28
CA ILE A 73 -0.51 -14.19 8.29
C ILE A 73 0.89 -14.76 8.47
N ILE A 74 1.92 -13.91 8.63
CA ILE A 74 3.29 -14.36 8.85
C ILE A 74 3.41 -15.15 10.15
N GLU A 75 2.83 -14.64 11.25
CA GLU A 75 2.81 -15.33 12.54
C GLU A 75 2.11 -16.70 12.46
N HIS A 76 1.05 -16.79 11.66
CA HIS A 76 0.33 -18.05 11.45
C HIS A 76 1.06 -19.05 10.53
N LEU A 77 1.87 -18.56 9.57
CA LEU A 77 2.56 -19.42 8.61
C LEU A 77 3.96 -19.84 9.08
N VAL A 78 4.67 -18.95 9.77
CA VAL A 78 6.01 -19.16 10.28
C VAL A 78 5.89 -19.64 11.72
N HIS A 79 5.56 -20.93 11.88
CA HIS A 79 5.60 -21.61 13.18
C HIS A 79 7.04 -21.90 13.58
N ASP A 80 7.82 -20.86 13.84
CA ASP A 80 9.16 -21.02 14.39
C ASP A 80 9.09 -20.72 15.90
N ASN A 81 9.31 -21.74 16.73
CA ASN A 81 9.27 -21.58 18.20
C ASN A 81 10.38 -20.65 18.72
N ASP A 82 11.34 -20.30 17.86
CA ASP A 82 12.50 -19.46 18.15
C ASP A 82 12.45 -18.06 17.51
N VAL A 83 11.29 -17.58 17.05
CA VAL A 83 11.16 -16.16 16.65
C VAL A 83 11.43 -15.29 17.88
N LYS A 84 12.67 -14.81 17.98
CA LYS A 84 13.11 -13.89 19.02
C LYS A 84 12.14 -12.72 19.06
N LEU A 85 11.69 -12.33 20.26
CA LEU A 85 10.75 -11.23 20.49
C LEU A 85 11.07 -9.99 19.66
N LEU A 86 12.36 -9.67 19.53
CA LEU A 86 12.82 -8.54 18.71
C LEU A 86 12.52 -8.67 17.22
N SER A 87 12.62 -9.87 16.63
CA SER A 87 12.26 -10.11 15.22
C SER A 87 10.76 -9.89 15.00
N SER A 88 9.92 -10.31 15.95
CA SER A 88 8.48 -10.07 15.88
C SER A 88 8.16 -8.57 16.05
N ALA A 89 8.78 -7.90 17.02
CA ALA A 89 8.65 -6.47 17.22
C ALA A 89 9.08 -5.66 15.98
N LEU A 90 10.18 -6.06 15.33
CA LEU A 90 10.64 -5.46 14.08
C LEU A 90 9.67 -5.66 12.93
N LEU A 91 9.09 -6.86 12.82
CA LEU A 91 8.08 -7.15 11.80
C LEU A 91 6.85 -6.26 11.98
N GLN A 92 6.36 -6.14 13.20
CA GLN A 92 5.22 -5.28 13.50
C GLN A 92 5.54 -3.80 13.27
N PHE A 93 6.68 -3.32 13.77
CA PHE A 93 7.14 -1.95 13.59
C PHE A 93 7.18 -1.55 12.10
N ILE A 94 7.81 -2.36 11.24
CA ILE A 94 7.87 -2.06 9.81
C ILE A 94 6.50 -2.16 9.15
N SER A 95 5.69 -3.15 9.53
CA SER A 95 4.35 -3.33 8.97
C SER A 95 3.42 -2.15 9.25
N GLU A 96 3.63 -1.42 10.33
CA GLU A 96 2.82 -0.25 10.70
C GLU A 96 3.43 1.07 10.17
N GLU A 97 4.71 1.32 10.47
CA GLU A 97 5.34 2.61 10.14
C GLU A 97 5.63 2.77 8.65
N LEU A 98 6.14 1.72 8.00
CA LEU A 98 6.48 1.79 6.58
C LEU A 98 5.24 1.67 5.68
N LYS A 99 4.18 1.02 6.17
CA LYS A 99 2.86 1.05 5.55
C LYS A 99 2.36 2.49 5.43
N THR A 100 2.49 3.30 6.49
CA THR A 100 2.10 4.72 6.45
C THR A 100 2.86 5.47 5.35
N CYS A 101 4.17 5.29 5.27
CA CYS A 101 5.00 5.91 4.22
C CYS A 101 4.60 5.47 2.80
N THR A 102 4.30 4.18 2.64
CA THR A 102 3.93 3.61 1.33
C THR A 102 2.53 4.05 0.90
N MET A 103 1.58 4.11 1.84
CA MET A 103 0.23 4.62 1.59
C MET A 103 0.26 6.09 1.15
N TYR A 104 1.12 6.91 1.76
CA TYR A 104 1.34 8.29 1.31
C TYR A 104 1.81 8.33 -0.16
N GLN A 105 2.84 7.55 -0.51
CA GLN A 105 3.38 7.55 -1.86
C GLN A 105 2.42 6.99 -2.90
N LEU A 106 1.61 5.98 -2.56
CA LEU A 106 0.64 5.39 -3.49
C LEU A 106 -0.58 6.27 -3.72
N TYR A 107 -1.15 6.85 -2.66
CA TYR A 107 -2.49 7.45 -2.72
C TYR A 107 -2.54 8.96 -2.53
N LEU A 108 -1.60 9.54 -1.78
CA LEU A 108 -1.63 10.95 -1.41
C LEU A 108 -0.70 11.79 -2.27
N ASN A 109 0.40 11.20 -2.74
CA ASN A 109 1.24 11.81 -3.76
C ASN A 109 0.45 11.95 -5.07
N PRO A 110 0.16 13.19 -5.53
CA PRO A 110 -0.73 13.41 -6.65
C PRO A 110 -0.19 12.85 -7.96
N VAL A 111 1.14 12.86 -8.15
CA VAL A 111 1.76 12.35 -9.38
C VAL A 111 1.63 10.83 -9.43
N ASN A 112 2.02 10.14 -8.37
CA ASN A 112 1.92 8.68 -8.30
C ASN A 112 0.46 8.21 -8.40
N TYR A 113 -0.48 8.88 -7.74
CA TYR A 113 -1.88 8.49 -7.77
C TYR A 113 -2.51 8.64 -9.17
N ASN A 114 -2.29 9.79 -9.82
CA ASN A 114 -2.89 10.07 -11.13
C ASN A 114 -2.21 9.30 -12.27
N GLU A 115 -0.90 9.08 -12.19
CA GLU A 115 -0.16 8.41 -13.26
C GLU A 115 -0.24 6.88 -13.14
N TYR A 116 -0.22 6.33 -11.93
CA TYR A 116 -0.17 4.90 -11.66
C TYR A 116 -1.40 4.38 -10.89
N THR A 117 -1.57 4.78 -9.63
CA THR A 117 -2.45 4.06 -8.68
C THR A 117 -3.93 4.07 -9.06
N SER A 118 -4.46 5.18 -9.57
CA SER A 118 -5.87 5.25 -9.99
C SER A 118 -6.17 4.36 -11.20
N LYS A 119 -5.19 4.14 -12.08
CA LYS A 119 -5.33 3.38 -13.33
C LYS A 119 -5.11 1.90 -13.12
N ILE A 120 -4.20 1.49 -12.23
CA ILE A 120 -3.88 0.07 -12.05
C ILE A 120 -5.11 -0.75 -11.61
N TYR A 121 -6.04 -0.13 -10.86
CA TYR A 121 -7.28 -0.80 -10.44
C TYR A 121 -8.20 -1.22 -11.58
N SER A 122 -8.17 -0.57 -12.74
CA SER A 122 -8.97 -1.04 -13.89
C SER A 122 -8.47 -2.37 -14.45
N TYR A 123 -7.21 -2.73 -14.19
CA TYR A 123 -6.64 -4.02 -14.57
C TYR A 123 -6.81 -5.09 -13.49
N LEU A 124 -6.90 -4.68 -12.22
CA LEU A 124 -7.03 -5.61 -11.09
C LEU A 124 -8.48 -6.00 -10.82
N LEU A 125 -9.42 -5.07 -10.99
CA LEU A 125 -10.82 -5.24 -10.62
C LEU A 125 -11.72 -5.39 -11.84
N HIS A 126 -12.93 -5.92 -11.61
CA HIS A 126 -13.98 -5.94 -12.62
C HIS A 126 -14.75 -4.62 -12.65
N TRP A 127 -15.27 -4.26 -13.82
CA TRP A 127 -16.26 -3.20 -13.93
C TRP A 127 -17.52 -3.59 -13.14
N PRO A 128 -18.16 -2.71 -12.33
CA PRO A 128 -17.96 -1.25 -12.23
C PRO A 128 -17.05 -0.78 -11.08
N PHE A 129 -16.33 -1.67 -10.39
CA PHE A 129 -15.64 -1.37 -9.12
C PHE A 129 -14.37 -0.52 -9.24
N TRP A 130 -13.95 -0.19 -10.47
CA TRP A 130 -12.68 0.51 -10.77
C TRP A 130 -12.51 1.85 -10.06
N TYR A 131 -13.60 2.58 -9.81
CA TYR A 131 -13.53 3.95 -9.31
C TYR A 131 -13.63 4.03 -7.79
N ASN A 132 -14.42 3.14 -7.17
CA ASN A 132 -14.71 3.24 -5.75
C ASN A 132 -13.54 2.76 -4.88
N THR A 133 -12.93 1.63 -5.24
CA THR A 133 -11.82 1.05 -4.47
C THR A 133 -10.62 1.99 -4.32
N PRO A 134 -10.07 2.62 -5.39
CA PRO A 134 -8.96 3.58 -5.21
C PRO A 134 -9.35 4.82 -4.40
N LEU A 135 -10.60 5.29 -4.48
CA LEU A 135 -11.08 6.43 -3.70
C LEU A 135 -11.19 6.08 -2.21
N SER A 136 -11.76 4.92 -1.88
CA SER A 136 -11.81 4.41 -0.51
C SER A 136 -10.42 4.14 0.07
N ALA A 137 -9.51 3.57 -0.71
CA ALA A 137 -8.12 3.38 -0.30
C ALA A 137 -7.42 4.73 -0.07
N ARG A 138 -7.72 5.74 -0.88
CA ARG A 138 -7.21 7.11 -0.71
C ARG A 138 -7.76 7.80 0.52
N SER A 139 -9.05 7.69 0.82
CA SER A 139 -9.61 8.26 2.06
C SER A 139 -8.98 7.63 3.29
N ARG A 140 -8.81 6.30 3.30
CA ARG A 140 -8.07 5.60 4.35
C ARG A 140 -6.61 6.06 4.45
N ALA A 141 -5.93 6.27 3.33
CA ALA A 141 -4.57 6.78 3.33
C ALA A 141 -4.49 8.17 4.00
N ARG A 142 -5.48 9.05 3.77
CA ARG A 142 -5.56 10.36 4.43
C ARG A 142 -5.67 10.21 5.95
N GLU A 143 -6.47 9.26 6.42
CA GLU A 143 -6.62 8.99 7.86
C GLU A 143 -5.33 8.46 8.49
N LEU A 144 -4.65 7.52 7.83
CA LEU A 144 -3.40 6.95 8.31
C LEU A 144 -2.24 7.96 8.28
N CYS A 145 -2.22 8.87 7.30
CA CYS A 145 -1.11 9.79 7.08
C CYS A 145 -1.39 11.21 7.61
N ARG A 146 -2.32 11.38 8.56
CA ARG A 146 -2.68 12.69 9.14
C ARG A 146 -1.46 13.45 9.66
N ASP A 147 -0.49 12.75 10.24
CA ASP A 147 0.72 13.36 10.78
C ASP A 147 1.67 13.90 9.70
N ILE A 148 1.67 13.26 8.52
CA ILE A 148 2.49 13.66 7.38
C ILE A 148 1.84 14.85 6.65
N MET A 149 0.51 14.82 6.49
CA MET A 149 -0.22 15.83 5.73
C MET A 149 -0.37 17.14 6.51
N VAL A 150 -0.09 18.24 5.83
CA VAL A 150 -0.64 19.55 6.18
C VAL A 150 -1.72 19.86 5.16
N THR A 151 -2.98 19.85 5.57
CA THR A 151 -4.08 20.41 4.78
C THR A 151 -4.18 21.91 5.06
N ILE A 152 -4.44 22.69 4.01
CA ILE A 152 -4.90 24.08 4.14
C ILE A 152 -6.44 23.99 4.19
N PRO A 153 -7.12 24.76 5.04
CA PRO A 153 -8.57 24.70 5.21
C PRO A 153 -9.40 24.74 3.90
N GLU A 154 -8.87 25.38 2.85
CA GLU A 154 -9.55 25.54 1.56
C GLU A 154 -9.77 24.23 0.75
N ASP A 155 -9.04 23.14 1.05
CA ASP A 155 -9.21 21.85 0.35
C ASP A 155 -10.19 20.89 1.07
N GLU A 156 -10.60 21.18 2.32
CA GLU A 156 -11.65 20.41 3.01
C GLU A 156 -13.07 20.81 2.57
N GLU A 157 -13.21 22.00 1.98
CA GLU A 157 -14.48 22.55 1.49
C GLU A 157 -15.04 21.84 0.24
N ASN A 158 -14.26 20.99 -0.43
CA ASN A 158 -14.75 20.22 -1.59
C ASN A 158 -15.36 18.85 -1.23
N GLU A 159 -15.21 18.37 0.02
CA GLU A 159 -15.79 17.09 0.46
C GLU A 159 -16.71 17.24 1.71
N SER A 160 -16.80 18.42 2.32
CA SER A 160 -17.69 18.68 3.46
C SER A 160 -18.75 19.74 3.12
N THR A 161 -20.01 19.36 3.31
CA THR A 161 -21.25 20.08 2.96
C THR A 161 -21.53 21.30 3.86
N SER A 162 -20.54 22.17 4.07
CA SER A 162 -20.70 23.35 4.93
C SER A 162 -19.88 24.55 4.46
N ASN A 163 -20.40 25.28 3.46
CA ASN A 163 -20.47 26.75 3.40
C ASN A 163 -20.86 27.23 1.99
N HIS A 164 -22.12 27.01 1.58
CA HIS A 164 -22.65 27.53 0.32
C HIS A 164 -22.64 29.07 0.22
N GLN A 165 -22.47 29.81 1.32
CA GLN A 165 -22.41 31.27 1.31
C GLN A 165 -21.06 31.82 0.83
N ASP A 166 -19.94 31.16 1.12
CA ASP A 166 -18.62 31.60 0.67
C ASP A 166 -18.37 31.25 -0.79
N GLU A 167 -18.80 30.08 -1.28
CA GLU A 167 -18.74 29.74 -2.71
C GLU A 167 -19.57 30.67 -3.61
N LEU A 168 -20.74 31.12 -3.14
CA LEU A 168 -21.61 32.05 -3.89
C LEU A 168 -21.02 33.47 -3.92
N SER A 169 -20.39 33.90 -2.83
CA SER A 169 -19.65 35.16 -2.74
C SER A 169 -18.39 35.14 -3.63
N GLU A 170 -17.63 34.04 -3.60
CA GLU A 170 -16.45 33.85 -4.43
C GLU A 170 -16.80 33.78 -5.92
N LYS A 171 -17.81 32.98 -6.32
CA LYS A 171 -18.30 32.93 -7.71
C LYS A 171 -18.84 34.28 -8.19
N ALA A 172 -19.47 35.07 -7.32
CA ALA A 172 -19.91 36.43 -7.63
C ALA A 172 -18.72 37.39 -7.85
N THR A 173 -17.64 37.26 -7.08
CA THR A 173 -16.39 38.00 -7.33
C THR A 173 -15.63 37.51 -8.57
N GLU A 174 -15.69 36.22 -8.92
CA GLU A 174 -15.10 35.67 -10.16
C GLU A 174 -15.79 36.20 -11.42
N LEU A 175 -17.10 36.45 -11.37
CA LEU A 175 -17.88 37.05 -12.47
C LEU A 175 -17.54 38.53 -12.71
N ALA A 176 -17.04 39.24 -11.68
CA ALA A 176 -16.77 40.68 -11.73
C ALA A 176 -15.31 41.05 -12.05
N GLN A 177 -14.39 40.11 -12.07
CA GLN A 177 -12.94 40.38 -12.15
C GLN A 177 -12.37 40.20 -13.56
N SER A 178 -11.35 41.01 -13.89
CA SER A 178 -10.68 40.97 -15.19
C SER A 178 -9.99 39.62 -15.42
N LYS A 179 -9.82 39.23 -16.70
CA LYS A 179 -9.08 38.01 -17.10
C LYS A 179 -7.68 37.94 -16.45
N VAL A 180 -7.07 39.09 -16.15
CA VAL A 180 -5.75 39.19 -15.51
C VAL A 180 -5.79 38.78 -14.03
N PHE A 181 -6.84 39.16 -13.29
CA PHE A 181 -7.01 38.74 -11.90
C PHE A 181 -7.24 37.23 -11.78
N LYS A 182 -8.04 36.65 -12.69
CA LYS A 182 -8.24 35.19 -12.74
C LYS A 182 -6.91 34.44 -12.93
N ILE A 183 -6.11 34.85 -13.92
CA ILE A 183 -4.79 34.25 -14.19
C ILE A 183 -3.87 34.40 -12.97
N THR A 184 -3.86 35.55 -12.31
CA THR A 184 -3.00 35.81 -11.14
C THR A 184 -3.44 34.96 -9.93
N ARG A 185 -4.75 34.82 -9.70
CA ARG A 185 -5.33 33.97 -8.63
C ARG A 185 -5.04 32.50 -8.89
N ASP A 186 -5.23 32.01 -10.11
CA ASP A 186 -4.93 30.63 -10.49
C ASP A 186 -3.44 30.32 -10.31
N SER A 187 -2.55 31.23 -10.73
CA SER A 187 -1.11 31.11 -10.52
C SER A 187 -0.75 31.05 -9.04
N LYS A 188 -1.32 31.94 -8.21
CA LYS A 188 -1.13 31.93 -6.75
C LYS A 188 -1.61 30.62 -6.13
N ARG A 189 -2.79 30.12 -6.53
CA ARG A 189 -3.33 28.83 -6.06
C ARG A 189 -2.40 27.67 -6.42
N GLN A 190 -1.88 27.64 -7.64
CA GLN A 190 -0.91 26.62 -8.07
C GLN A 190 0.41 26.70 -7.29
N GLN A 191 0.91 27.91 -7.00
CA GLN A 191 2.11 28.09 -6.19
C GLN A 191 1.90 27.59 -4.75
N THR A 192 0.78 27.93 -4.13
CA THR A 192 0.43 27.44 -2.78
C THR A 192 0.35 25.91 -2.75
N LYS A 193 -0.31 25.29 -3.73
CA LYS A 193 -0.38 23.82 -3.85
C LYS A 193 1.00 23.18 -3.98
N LYS A 194 1.86 23.72 -4.84
CA LYS A 194 3.24 23.23 -4.99
C LYS A 194 4.04 23.36 -3.70
N LEU A 195 3.93 24.48 -2.98
CA LEU A 195 4.60 24.66 -1.69
C LEU A 195 4.11 23.66 -0.63
N GLN A 196 2.82 23.37 -0.62
CA GLN A 196 2.22 22.38 0.27
C GLN A 196 2.70 20.96 -0.07
N GLU A 197 2.75 20.61 -1.35
CA GLU A 197 3.32 19.33 -1.82
C GLU A 197 4.78 19.19 -1.38
N LEU A 198 5.60 20.23 -1.54
CA LEU A 198 6.99 20.24 -1.08
C LEU A 198 7.10 20.06 0.43
N LYS A 199 6.23 20.71 1.21
CA LYS A 199 6.18 20.57 2.67
C LYS A 199 5.81 19.15 3.09
N ASN A 200 4.79 18.57 2.47
CA ASN A 200 4.36 17.19 2.75
C ASN A 200 5.44 16.18 2.35
N ASN A 201 6.10 16.39 1.21
CA ASN A 201 7.22 15.55 0.78
C ASN A 201 8.41 15.63 1.75
N SER A 202 8.74 16.82 2.26
CA SER A 202 9.77 16.96 3.28
C SER A 202 9.42 16.21 4.57
N ARG A 203 8.17 16.29 5.04
CA ARG A 203 7.70 15.52 6.20
C ARG A 203 7.74 14.01 5.97
N PHE A 204 7.35 13.59 4.78
CA PHE A 204 7.46 12.19 4.36
C PHE A 204 8.91 11.71 4.46
N THR A 205 9.87 12.46 3.89
CA THR A 205 11.29 12.10 3.94
C THR A 205 11.78 12.01 5.38
N THR A 206 11.46 12.99 6.24
CA THR A 206 11.83 12.94 7.66
C THR A 206 11.23 11.72 8.37
N LYS A 207 9.96 11.38 8.11
CA LYS A 207 9.34 10.19 8.70
C LYS A 207 10.03 8.92 8.21
N LEU A 208 10.32 8.83 6.91
CA LEU A 208 11.03 7.69 6.35
C LEU A 208 12.42 7.53 6.97
N ASP A 209 13.18 8.62 7.10
CA ASP A 209 14.52 8.60 7.69
C ASP A 209 14.49 8.11 9.14
N ASN A 210 13.51 8.55 9.92
CA ASN A 210 13.32 8.05 11.29
C ASN A 210 13.05 6.54 11.32
N VAL A 211 12.20 6.04 10.42
CA VAL A 211 11.88 4.60 10.33
C VAL A 211 13.13 3.80 9.95
N LEU A 212 13.88 4.25 8.95
CA LEU A 212 15.08 3.55 8.47
C LEU A 212 16.21 3.58 9.50
N THR A 213 16.42 4.71 10.19
CA THR A 213 17.41 4.81 11.28
C THR A 213 17.07 3.88 12.45
N ASN A 214 15.80 3.84 12.85
CA ASN A 214 15.33 2.93 13.90
C ASN A 214 15.46 1.46 13.47
N TRP A 215 15.18 1.18 12.19
CA TRP A 215 15.36 -0.15 11.62
C TRP A 215 16.82 -0.59 11.65
N GLU A 216 17.75 0.22 11.12
CA GLU A 216 19.17 -0.15 11.08
C GLU A 216 19.75 -0.37 12.47
N SER A 217 19.42 0.50 13.43
CA SER A 217 19.90 0.36 14.81
C SER A 217 19.38 -0.92 15.49
N ALA A 218 18.09 -1.24 15.34
CA ALA A 218 17.53 -2.45 15.91
C ALA A 218 17.99 -3.72 15.18
N ARG A 219 18.09 -3.69 13.84
CA ARG A 219 18.44 -4.83 12.99
C ARG A 219 19.88 -5.31 13.18
N GLN A 220 20.80 -4.41 13.56
CA GLN A 220 22.21 -4.73 13.88
C GLN A 220 22.37 -5.74 15.01
N SER A 221 21.43 -5.78 15.96
CA SER A 221 21.47 -6.68 17.11
C SER A 221 21.04 -8.12 16.79
N LEU A 222 20.54 -8.37 15.58
CA LEU A 222 20.09 -9.68 15.12
C LEU A 222 21.13 -10.32 14.19
N ALA A 223 21.08 -11.65 14.09
CA ALA A 223 21.97 -12.42 13.22
C ALA A 223 21.86 -11.98 11.74
N SER A 224 22.91 -12.26 10.97
CA SER A 224 23.01 -11.87 9.55
C SER A 224 22.06 -12.61 8.60
N ALA A 225 21.31 -13.60 9.09
CA ALA A 225 20.28 -14.29 8.30
C ALA A 225 19.17 -13.31 7.88
N VAL A 226 18.63 -13.48 6.68
CA VAL A 226 17.44 -12.74 6.24
C VAL A 226 16.27 -13.13 7.14
N LEU A 227 15.46 -12.15 7.53
CA LEU A 227 14.28 -12.32 8.36
C LEU A 227 13.02 -11.99 7.53
N PRO A 228 11.83 -12.50 7.92
CA PRO A 228 10.58 -12.07 7.33
C PRO A 228 10.41 -10.55 7.32
N ALA A 229 10.83 -9.88 8.39
CA ALA A 229 10.79 -8.43 8.51
C ALA A 229 11.68 -7.72 7.46
N ASP A 230 12.83 -8.30 7.08
CA ASP A 230 13.66 -7.75 5.99
C ASP A 230 12.89 -7.80 4.67
N LEU A 231 12.15 -8.87 4.39
CA LEU A 231 11.36 -9.00 3.16
C LEU A 231 10.22 -7.96 3.10
N VAL A 232 9.57 -7.70 4.22
CA VAL A 232 8.53 -6.66 4.32
C VAL A 232 9.11 -5.28 4.03
N LEU A 233 10.22 -4.93 4.67
CA LEU A 233 10.94 -3.67 4.43
C LEU A 233 11.26 -3.49 2.94
N VAL A 234 11.90 -4.51 2.35
CA VAL A 234 12.33 -4.49 0.94
C VAL A 234 11.12 -4.38 0.01
N ALA A 235 10.00 -5.04 0.32
CA ALA A 235 8.80 -4.99 -0.52
C ALA A 235 8.18 -3.58 -0.54
N HIS A 236 8.10 -2.93 0.63
CA HIS A 236 7.64 -1.53 0.71
C HIS A 236 8.58 -0.58 -0.04
N LEU A 237 9.90 -0.71 0.14
CA LEU A 237 10.87 0.13 -0.55
C LEU A 237 10.84 -0.11 -2.07
N LYS A 238 10.71 -1.37 -2.51
CA LYS A 238 10.54 -1.71 -3.93
C LYS A 238 9.36 -0.97 -4.53
N VAL A 239 8.18 -1.02 -3.88
CA VAL A 239 6.99 -0.32 -4.35
C VAL A 239 7.27 1.17 -4.47
N GLN A 240 7.79 1.80 -3.41
CA GLN A 240 8.04 3.24 -3.42
C GLN A 240 9.07 3.66 -4.49
N MET A 241 10.09 2.85 -4.75
CA MET A 241 11.12 3.11 -5.77
C MET A 241 10.65 2.87 -7.21
N ALA A 242 9.64 2.02 -7.40
CA ALA A 242 9.06 1.66 -8.70
C ALA A 242 7.96 2.63 -9.17
N LEU A 243 7.44 3.49 -8.27
CA LEU A 243 6.46 4.50 -8.62
C LEU A 243 7.05 5.60 -9.53
N PRO A 244 6.22 6.40 -10.23
CA PRO A 244 6.70 7.45 -11.13
C PRO A 244 7.69 8.45 -10.51
N GLN A 245 7.49 8.83 -9.24
CA GLN A 245 8.43 9.68 -8.50
C GLN A 245 9.51 8.92 -7.71
N GLY A 246 9.65 7.61 -7.95
CA GLY A 246 10.56 6.73 -7.22
C GLY A 246 12.04 7.04 -7.42
N ASP A 247 12.42 7.76 -8.49
CA ASP A 247 13.81 8.21 -8.71
C ASP A 247 14.34 9.13 -7.59
N LEU A 248 13.46 9.97 -7.04
CA LEU A 248 13.80 10.85 -5.92
C LEU A 248 14.15 10.03 -4.69
N LEU A 249 13.35 9.00 -4.41
CA LEU A 249 13.59 8.09 -3.29
C LEU A 249 14.86 7.25 -3.52
N ARG A 250 15.06 6.73 -4.74
CA ARG A 250 16.29 5.98 -5.09
C ARG A 250 17.54 6.83 -4.86
N SER A 251 17.51 8.10 -5.27
CA SER A 251 18.60 9.03 -5.05
C SER A 251 18.83 9.31 -3.56
N HIS A 252 17.76 9.52 -2.80
CA HIS A 252 17.82 9.74 -1.35
C HIS A 252 18.42 8.54 -0.61
N LEU A 253 17.91 7.33 -0.86
CA LEU A 253 18.39 6.09 -0.25
C LEU A 253 19.85 5.81 -0.61
N ARG A 254 20.23 6.00 -1.88
CA ARG A 254 21.63 5.80 -2.31
C ARG A 254 22.60 6.75 -1.62
N ASN A 255 22.16 7.97 -1.31
CA ASN A 255 23.01 8.98 -0.69
C ASN A 255 23.07 8.83 0.85
N GLN A 256 21.94 8.55 1.50
CA GLN A 256 21.87 8.49 2.97
C GLN A 256 22.08 7.08 3.54
N TYR A 257 21.63 6.03 2.84
CA TYR A 257 21.66 4.64 3.30
C TYR A 257 22.23 3.70 2.22
N PRO A 258 23.47 3.90 1.74
CA PRO A 258 24.03 3.17 0.60
C PRO A 258 24.08 1.65 0.82
N SER A 259 24.49 1.20 2.00
CA SER A 259 24.56 -0.22 2.35
C SER A 259 23.17 -0.88 2.35
N LEU A 260 22.17 -0.19 2.90
CA LEU A 260 20.79 -0.66 2.86
C LEU A 260 20.25 -0.69 1.44
N TYR A 261 20.54 0.33 0.63
CA TYR A 261 20.12 0.41 -0.76
C TYR A 261 20.66 -0.78 -1.58
N ASP A 262 21.94 -1.10 -1.44
CA ASP A 262 22.56 -2.24 -2.13
C ASP A 262 21.92 -3.57 -1.69
N LYS A 263 21.74 -3.76 -0.38
CA LYS A 263 21.06 -4.95 0.17
C LYS A 263 19.62 -5.09 -0.30
N VAL A 264 18.89 -3.98 -0.39
CA VAL A 264 17.51 -3.95 -0.91
C VAL A 264 17.48 -4.41 -2.36
N ASN A 265 18.36 -3.89 -3.22
CA ASN A 265 18.41 -4.29 -4.62
C ASN A 265 18.81 -5.77 -4.79
N GLU A 266 19.78 -6.26 -4.02
CA GLU A 266 20.17 -7.67 -4.02
C GLU A 266 18.98 -8.58 -3.70
N LEU A 267 18.20 -8.23 -2.67
CA LEU A 267 17.02 -9.01 -2.29
C LEU A 267 15.90 -8.92 -3.33
N ILE A 268 15.69 -7.75 -3.94
CA ILE A 268 14.74 -7.58 -5.06
C ILE A 268 15.12 -8.52 -6.21
N GLU A 269 16.37 -8.49 -6.66
CA GLU A 269 16.84 -9.35 -7.76
C GLU A 269 16.73 -10.83 -7.43
N LYS A 270 17.05 -11.21 -6.18
CA LYS A 270 16.96 -12.60 -5.72
C LYS A 270 15.52 -13.12 -5.76
N TYR A 271 14.54 -12.32 -5.30
CA TYR A 271 13.18 -12.80 -5.09
C TYR A 271 12.21 -12.47 -6.22
N ASP A 272 12.48 -11.52 -7.10
CA ASP A 272 11.60 -11.20 -8.23
C ASP A 272 11.66 -12.25 -9.34
N ASN A 273 12.84 -12.81 -9.61
CA ASN A 273 13.07 -13.66 -10.79
C ASN A 273 12.46 -15.09 -10.72
N SER A 274 11.89 -15.49 -9.58
CA SER A 274 11.31 -16.83 -9.41
C SER A 274 9.79 -16.77 -9.26
N PRO A 275 8.97 -17.37 -10.15
CA PRO A 275 7.52 -17.33 -9.99
C PRO A 275 7.07 -18.12 -8.75
N VAL A 276 6.04 -17.64 -8.04
CA VAL A 276 5.37 -18.43 -7.00
C VAL A 276 4.31 -19.29 -7.67
N PRO A 277 4.24 -20.60 -7.39
CA PRO A 277 3.13 -21.42 -7.86
C PRO A 277 1.79 -20.82 -7.41
N ASN A 278 0.98 -20.43 -8.39
CA ASN A 278 -0.31 -19.82 -8.19
C ASN A 278 -1.37 -20.56 -9.04
N ARG A 279 -2.64 -20.34 -8.69
CA ARG A 279 -3.79 -20.75 -9.52
C ARG A 279 -4.68 -19.56 -9.80
N ASP A 280 -5.55 -19.71 -10.80
CA ASP A 280 -6.60 -18.75 -11.06
C ASP A 280 -7.67 -18.79 -9.94
N PRO A 281 -8.32 -17.63 -9.67
CA PRO A 281 -9.45 -17.59 -8.75
C PRO A 281 -10.62 -18.40 -9.32
N THR A 282 -11.28 -19.15 -8.44
CA THR A 282 -12.57 -19.77 -8.76
C THR A 282 -13.65 -18.72 -8.90
N PHE A 283 -14.80 -19.10 -9.44
CA PHE A 283 -15.92 -18.16 -9.61
C PHE A 283 -16.28 -17.46 -8.30
N SER A 284 -16.42 -18.18 -7.18
CA SER A 284 -16.75 -17.61 -5.87
C SER A 284 -15.67 -16.71 -5.28
N GLU A 285 -14.41 -16.89 -5.68
CA GLU A 285 -13.29 -16.08 -5.19
C GLU A 285 -13.10 -14.81 -6.04
N SER A 286 -13.58 -14.83 -7.29
CA SER A 286 -13.49 -13.68 -8.18
C SER A 286 -14.38 -12.53 -7.70
N GLY A 287 -13.88 -11.30 -7.75
CA GLY A 287 -14.62 -10.08 -7.44
C GLY A 287 -15.47 -9.60 -8.61
N ASN A 288 -16.28 -10.50 -9.19
CA ASN A 288 -17.18 -10.15 -10.28
C ASN A 288 -18.48 -9.53 -9.74
N VAL A 289 -19.28 -8.91 -10.60
CA VAL A 289 -20.50 -8.20 -10.17
C VAL A 289 -21.46 -9.11 -9.41
N VAL A 290 -21.63 -10.36 -9.86
CA VAL A 290 -22.58 -11.30 -9.25
C VAL A 290 -22.10 -11.69 -7.85
N THR A 291 -20.84 -12.09 -7.72
CA THR A 291 -20.27 -12.52 -6.43
C THR A 291 -20.19 -11.39 -5.44
N SER A 292 -19.73 -10.21 -5.87
CA SER A 292 -19.65 -9.03 -5.01
C SER A 292 -21.05 -8.62 -4.51
N THR A 293 -22.07 -8.69 -5.38
CA THR A 293 -23.47 -8.46 -4.98
C THR A 293 -23.94 -9.52 -3.97
N CYS A 294 -23.61 -10.79 -4.18
CA CYS A 294 -23.94 -11.86 -3.23
C CYS A 294 -23.26 -11.64 -1.86
N TYR A 295 -21.99 -11.25 -1.84
CA TYR A 295 -21.27 -10.93 -0.60
C TYR A 295 -21.88 -9.71 0.10
N PHE A 296 -22.19 -8.66 -0.65
CA PHE A 296 -22.89 -7.49 -0.12
C PHE A 296 -24.23 -7.88 0.51
N LEU A 297 -25.07 -8.67 -0.15
CA LEU A 297 -26.35 -9.11 0.42
C LEU A 297 -26.15 -9.95 1.70
N ARG A 298 -25.12 -10.79 1.76
CA ARG A 298 -24.78 -11.56 2.96
C ARG A 298 -24.37 -10.71 4.15
N THR A 299 -23.92 -9.47 3.96
CA THR A 299 -23.62 -8.58 5.08
C THR A 299 -24.87 -8.03 5.79
N PHE A 300 -26.05 -8.12 5.16
CA PHE A 300 -27.31 -7.61 5.71
C PHE A 300 -28.29 -8.70 6.18
N VAL A 301 -27.94 -9.98 5.98
CA VAL A 301 -28.77 -11.15 6.33
C VAL A 301 -28.11 -11.89 7.48
#